data_AF-A0A2E0R7I3-F1
#
_entry.id   AF-A0A2E0R7I3-F1
#
_cell.length_a   1.000
_cell.length_b   1.000
_cell.length_c   1.000
_cell.angle_alpha   90.00
_cell.angle_beta   90.00
_cell.angle_gamma   90.00
#
_symmetry.space_group_name_H-M   'P 1'
#
loop_
_entity.id
_entity.type
_entity.pdbx_description
1 polymer ?
#
loop_
_entity_poly.entity_id
_entity_poly.type
_entity_poly.pdbx_seq_one_letter_code
_entity_poly.pdbx_strand_id
1 'polypeptide(L)'
;MRGIIFLITTCIVFNGYADWIQIGQDIDGEAANDESGHSVALSSDGAVFAIGTMNNDNNGANSGHVRVYQYTSSIGMWTQLGMDIEGEAANDQSGHSVALSSDGSIVAIGALGNDANANGSGHVRVYEFDGISWTQLGMDIEGEAVNFEFFGAAVDINADGTIVAIGAVGNDGNGNDSGYVCVYQYDGIIWNQLGMDIEGEAANDQSGHSVTLSSDGTIVAIGS
;
A
#
# COMPACT_ATOMS: atom_id res chain seq x y z
N MET A 1 -8.32 -33.67 -12.10
CA MET A 1 -8.44 -32.42 -11.33
C MET A 1 -7.23 -31.58 -11.69
N ARG A 2 -7.43 -30.58 -12.55
CA ARG A 2 -6.34 -29.73 -13.05
C ARG A 2 -6.11 -28.65 -12.00
N GLY A 3 -5.04 -28.80 -11.23
CA GLY A 3 -4.44 -27.71 -10.49
C GLY A 3 -3.29 -27.16 -11.32
N ILE A 4 -3.38 -25.89 -11.69
CA ILE A 4 -2.23 -25.05 -12.00
C ILE A 4 -2.58 -23.69 -11.39
N ILE A 5 -1.94 -23.38 -10.26
CA ILE A 5 -1.82 -22.04 -9.70
C ILE A 5 -0.39 -21.63 -10.03
N PHE A 6 -0.22 -20.64 -10.90
CA PHE A 6 0.99 -19.84 -10.92
C PHE A 6 0.60 -18.50 -10.29
N LEU A 7 1.14 -18.23 -9.10
CA LEU A 7 1.01 -16.93 -8.43
C LEU A 7 2.02 -15.98 -9.09
N ILE A 8 1.51 -15.25 -10.07
CA ILE A 8 1.99 -13.98 -10.60
C ILE A 8 0.69 -13.23 -10.89
N THR A 9 0.47 -12.04 -10.30
CA THR A 9 -0.85 -11.39 -10.12
C THR A 9 -1.87 -11.73 -11.21
N THR A 10 -2.63 -12.80 -10.98
CA THR A 10 -3.65 -13.27 -11.92
C THR A 10 -4.95 -12.61 -11.53
N CYS A 11 -5.43 -11.68 -12.33
CA CYS A 11 -6.75 -11.11 -12.12
C CYS A 11 -7.81 -12.11 -12.59
N ILE A 12 -8.67 -12.53 -11.68
CA ILE A 12 -9.77 -13.47 -11.94
C ILE A 12 -11.12 -12.81 -11.67
N VAL A 13 -12.11 -13.09 -12.51
CA VAL A 13 -13.49 -12.65 -12.34
C VAL A 13 -14.42 -13.86 -12.19
N PHE A 14 -15.44 -13.74 -11.34
CA PHE A 14 -16.45 -14.77 -11.18
C PHE A 14 -17.46 -14.72 -12.33
N ASN A 15 -17.67 -15.84 -13.03
CA ASN A 15 -18.51 -15.89 -14.23
C ASN A 15 -20.02 -16.08 -13.97
N GLY A 16 -20.46 -16.08 -12.70
CA GLY A 16 -21.86 -16.30 -12.33
C GLY A 16 -22.30 -17.77 -12.31
N TYR A 17 -21.44 -18.72 -12.69
CA TYR A 17 -21.76 -20.16 -12.81
C TYR A 17 -20.71 -21.07 -12.13
N ALA A 18 -20.14 -20.60 -11.01
CA ALA A 18 -19.23 -21.33 -10.12
C ALA A 18 -17.75 -21.42 -10.55
N ASP A 19 -17.30 -20.69 -11.57
CA ASP A 19 -15.89 -20.65 -11.97
C ASP A 19 -15.30 -19.23 -11.93
N TRP A 20 -14.02 -19.18 -11.55
CA TRP A 20 -13.16 -18.02 -11.68
C TRP A 20 -12.43 -18.08 -13.02
N ILE A 21 -12.52 -17.00 -13.80
CA ILE A 21 -11.90 -16.90 -15.12
C ILE A 21 -10.89 -15.77 -15.11
N GLN A 22 -9.69 -16.04 -15.59
CA GLN A 22 -8.66 -15.01 -15.78
C GLN A 22 -9.12 -13.93 -16.76
N ILE A 23 -8.86 -12.67 -16.42
CA ILE A 23 -9.07 -11.51 -17.29
C ILE A 23 -7.74 -10.87 -17.64
N GLY A 24 -7.54 -10.61 -18.94
CA GLY A 24 -6.28 -10.06 -19.45
C GLY A 24 -5.12 -11.04 -19.39
N GLN A 25 -3.93 -10.51 -19.66
CA GLN A 25 -2.66 -11.23 -19.54
C GLN A 25 -2.17 -11.31 -18.09
N ASP A 26 -1.22 -12.21 -17.82
CA ASP A 26 -0.43 -12.21 -16.58
C ASP A 26 0.47 -10.97 -16.49
N ILE A 27 0.77 -10.53 -15.27
CA ILE A 27 1.57 -9.34 -15.00
C ILE A 27 2.80 -9.74 -14.21
N ASP A 28 3.91 -9.94 -14.91
CA ASP A 28 5.16 -10.42 -14.35
C ASP A 28 5.95 -9.31 -13.62
N GLY A 29 6.68 -9.72 -12.57
CA GLY A 29 7.72 -8.90 -11.94
C GLY A 29 8.83 -8.54 -12.92
N GLU A 30 9.62 -7.52 -12.59
CA GLU A 30 10.66 -7.01 -13.50
C GLU A 30 12.00 -7.74 -13.32
N ALA A 31 12.25 -8.27 -12.11
CA ALA A 31 13.49 -8.94 -11.77
C ALA A 31 13.27 -10.16 -10.88
N ALA A 32 14.26 -11.07 -10.85
CA ALA A 32 14.21 -12.22 -9.95
C ALA A 32 14.38 -11.77 -8.49
N ASN A 33 13.49 -12.23 -7.61
CA ASN A 33 13.47 -11.94 -6.17
C ASN A 33 13.14 -10.48 -5.81
N ASP A 34 12.56 -9.70 -6.71
CA ASP A 34 12.07 -8.35 -6.42
C ASP A 34 10.80 -8.33 -5.54
N GLU A 35 10.21 -9.52 -5.30
CA GLU A 35 8.95 -9.72 -4.57
C GLU A 35 7.76 -8.97 -5.19
N SER A 36 7.68 -8.91 -6.53
CA SER A 36 6.50 -8.37 -7.20
C SER A 36 5.24 -9.11 -6.77
N GLY A 37 4.25 -8.38 -6.25
CA GLY A 37 3.03 -8.95 -5.69
C GLY A 37 3.10 -9.18 -4.18
N HIS A 38 4.14 -8.66 -3.50
CA HIS A 38 4.22 -8.65 -2.04
C HIS A 38 2.96 -8.04 -1.41
N SER A 39 2.49 -6.93 -1.98
CA SER A 39 1.22 -6.31 -1.65
C SER A 39 0.41 -6.01 -2.91
N VAL A 40 -0.91 -6.08 -2.81
CA VAL A 40 -1.84 -5.80 -3.90
C VAL A 40 -3.07 -5.05 -3.39
N ALA A 41 -3.58 -4.11 -4.19
CA ALA A 41 -4.83 -3.41 -3.94
C ALA A 41 -5.66 -3.36 -5.22
N LEU A 42 -6.98 -3.33 -5.09
CA LEU A 42 -7.94 -3.33 -6.19
C LEU A 42 -8.97 -2.21 -6.00
N SER A 43 -9.30 -1.47 -7.05
CA SER A 43 -10.42 -0.52 -7.05
C SER A 43 -11.74 -1.25 -6.81
N SER A 44 -12.77 -0.53 -6.36
CA SER A 44 -14.06 -1.14 -5.99
C SER A 44 -14.77 -1.82 -7.17
N ASP A 45 -14.54 -1.35 -8.40
CA ASP A 45 -15.08 -1.95 -9.62
C ASP A 45 -14.18 -3.02 -10.24
N GLY A 46 -12.99 -3.24 -9.67
CA GLY A 46 -11.99 -4.19 -10.17
C GLY A 46 -11.30 -3.77 -11.46
N ALA A 47 -11.45 -2.53 -11.91
CA ALA A 47 -10.87 -2.04 -13.16
C ALA A 47 -9.43 -1.54 -13.02
N VAL A 48 -8.98 -1.21 -11.80
CA VAL A 48 -7.62 -0.74 -11.50
C VAL A 48 -7.05 -1.57 -10.37
N PHE A 49 -5.80 -2.00 -10.47
CA PHE A 49 -5.09 -2.60 -9.34
C PHE A 49 -3.66 -2.04 -9.22
N ALA A 50 -3.12 -2.08 -8.01
CA ALA A 50 -1.74 -1.75 -7.69
C ALA A 50 -0.98 -3.00 -7.24
N ILE A 51 0.31 -3.08 -7.59
CA ILE A 51 1.25 -4.12 -7.16
C ILE A 51 2.43 -3.43 -6.49
N GLY A 52 2.69 -3.80 -5.23
CA GLY A 52 3.93 -3.46 -4.54
C GLY A 52 5.02 -4.50 -4.77
N THR A 53 6.25 -4.00 -4.94
CA THR A 53 7.45 -4.79 -5.23
C THR A 53 8.57 -4.31 -4.32
N MET A 54 8.53 -4.70 -3.05
CA MET A 54 9.36 -4.09 -1.99
C MET A 54 10.88 -4.31 -2.14
N ASN A 55 11.31 -5.34 -2.87
CA ASN A 55 12.73 -5.66 -3.06
C ASN A 55 13.24 -5.28 -4.46
N ASN A 56 12.54 -4.38 -5.15
CA ASN A 56 13.08 -3.84 -6.39
C ASN A 56 14.31 -2.95 -6.12
N ASP A 57 15.27 -2.98 -7.06
CA ASP A 57 16.59 -2.37 -6.91
C ASP A 57 16.79 -1.10 -7.77
N ASN A 58 15.76 -0.59 -8.45
CA ASN A 58 15.89 0.48 -9.46
C ASN A 58 16.54 1.75 -8.90
N ASN A 59 16.22 2.12 -7.65
CA ASN A 59 16.74 3.32 -7.00
C ASN A 59 17.62 3.00 -5.76
N GLY A 60 18.23 1.82 -5.74
CA GLY A 60 19.03 1.31 -4.63
C GLY A 60 18.54 -0.06 -4.17
N ALA A 61 19.41 -0.83 -3.50
CA ALA A 61 19.09 -2.19 -3.08
C ALA A 61 17.84 -2.21 -2.19
N ASN A 62 16.82 -3.00 -2.54
CA ASN A 62 15.51 -3.06 -1.86
C ASN A 62 14.87 -1.68 -1.65
N SER A 63 15.03 -0.76 -2.61
CA SER A 63 14.33 0.54 -2.59
C SER A 63 12.82 0.36 -2.79
N GLY A 64 12.46 -0.65 -3.57
CA GLY A 64 11.09 -1.01 -3.86
C GLY A 64 10.40 -0.07 -4.84
N HIS A 65 9.25 -0.46 -5.36
CA HIS A 65 8.39 0.39 -6.18
C HIS A 65 6.94 -0.12 -6.19
N VAL A 66 6.04 0.67 -6.76
CA VAL A 66 4.65 0.29 -7.03
C VAL A 66 4.31 0.50 -8.50
N ARG A 67 3.60 -0.47 -9.09
CA ARG A 67 3.01 -0.36 -10.44
C ARG A 67 1.50 -0.44 -10.36
N VAL A 68 0.82 0.44 -11.07
CA VAL A 68 -0.64 0.48 -11.15
C VAL A 68 -1.06 0.12 -12.57
N TYR A 69 -2.09 -0.70 -12.72
CA TYR A 69 -2.61 -1.15 -14.00
C TYR A 69 -4.11 -0.93 -14.09
N GLN A 70 -4.57 -0.59 -15.29
CA GLN A 70 -5.97 -0.46 -15.62
C GLN A 70 -6.39 -1.48 -16.68
N TYR A 71 -7.54 -2.12 -16.50
CA TYR A 71 -8.10 -3.04 -17.47
C TYR A 71 -8.79 -2.27 -18.59
N THR A 72 -8.28 -2.43 -19.82
CA THR A 72 -8.89 -1.85 -21.00
C THR A 72 -9.78 -2.89 -21.69
N SER A 73 -11.07 -2.87 -21.39
CA SER A 73 -12.05 -3.85 -21.89
C SER A 73 -12.16 -3.92 -23.42
N SER A 74 -11.86 -2.83 -24.13
CA SER A 74 -11.92 -2.79 -25.60
C SER A 74 -10.83 -3.62 -26.28
N ILE A 75 -9.70 -3.86 -25.59
CA ILE A 75 -8.60 -4.71 -26.07
C ILE A 75 -8.42 -5.97 -25.21
N GLY A 76 -9.14 -6.06 -24.09
CA GLY A 76 -9.12 -7.21 -23.19
C GLY A 76 -7.78 -7.39 -22.47
N MET A 77 -7.06 -6.30 -22.19
CA MET A 77 -5.71 -6.32 -21.62
C MET A 77 -5.58 -5.36 -20.45
N TRP A 78 -4.66 -5.68 -19.54
CA TRP A 78 -4.17 -4.75 -18.53
C TRP A 78 -3.12 -3.82 -19.15
N THR A 79 -3.20 -2.53 -18.85
CA THR A 79 -2.21 -1.55 -19.29
C THR A 79 -1.73 -0.78 -18.09
N GLN A 80 -0.41 -0.60 -17.97
CA GLN A 80 0.15 0.19 -16.87
C GLN A 80 -0.38 1.62 -16.95
N LEU A 81 -0.82 2.13 -15.81
CA LEU A 81 -1.36 3.46 -15.63
C LEU A 81 -0.24 4.35 -15.11
N GLY A 82 0.30 5.23 -15.96
CA GLY A 82 1.48 6.04 -15.66
C GLY A 82 2.79 5.25 -15.69
N MET A 83 3.86 5.87 -15.20
CA MET A 83 5.16 5.24 -14.96
C MET A 83 5.18 4.55 -13.59
N ASP A 84 6.23 3.78 -13.30
CA ASP A 84 6.46 3.21 -11.97
C ASP A 84 6.54 4.32 -10.90
N ILE A 85 6.01 4.04 -9.71
CA ILE A 85 6.17 4.89 -8.54
C ILE A 85 7.36 4.35 -7.74
N GLU A 86 8.53 4.93 -7.98
CA GLU A 86 9.81 4.45 -7.46
C GLU A 86 9.99 4.76 -5.96
N GLY A 87 10.60 3.82 -5.23
CA GLY A 87 11.15 4.05 -3.90
C GLY A 87 12.33 5.05 -3.93
N GLU A 88 12.71 5.57 -2.77
CA GLU A 88 13.60 6.74 -2.71
C GLU A 88 15.06 6.37 -2.50
N ALA A 89 15.32 5.42 -1.61
CA ALA A 89 16.65 4.98 -1.24
C ALA A 89 16.71 3.49 -0.94
N ALA A 90 17.93 2.98 -0.77
CA ALA A 90 18.17 1.57 -0.48
C ALA A 90 17.59 1.17 0.89
N ASN A 91 16.88 0.04 0.92
CA ASN A 91 16.18 -0.55 2.06
C ASN A 91 14.92 0.18 2.52
N ASP A 92 14.43 1.16 1.77
CA ASP A 92 13.15 1.81 2.10
C ASP A 92 11.96 0.87 1.99
N GLN A 93 12.07 -0.13 1.11
CA GLN A 93 11.05 -1.16 0.89
C GLN A 93 9.68 -0.56 0.47
N SER A 94 9.72 0.45 -0.41
CA SER A 94 8.50 1.06 -0.97
C SER A 94 7.63 0.01 -1.67
N GLY A 95 6.34 0.03 -1.39
CA GLY A 95 5.41 -1.00 -1.85
C GLY A 95 5.30 -2.19 -0.90
N HIS A 96 5.82 -2.10 0.32
CA HIS A 96 5.54 -3.09 1.36
C HIS A 96 4.03 -3.21 1.63
N SER A 97 3.34 -2.07 1.71
CA SER A 97 1.88 -2.02 1.76
C SER A 97 1.36 -1.06 0.68
N VAL A 98 0.21 -1.39 0.08
CA VAL A 98 -0.46 -0.56 -0.92
C VAL A 98 -1.96 -0.55 -0.68
N ALA A 99 -2.59 0.61 -0.88
CA ALA A 99 -4.04 0.78 -0.85
C ALA A 99 -4.50 1.70 -1.98
N LEU A 100 -5.72 1.49 -2.49
CA LEU A 100 -6.30 2.27 -3.58
C LEU A 100 -7.63 2.90 -3.16
N SER A 101 -7.90 4.12 -3.63
CA SER A 101 -9.24 4.70 -3.59
C SER A 101 -10.24 3.85 -4.37
N SER A 102 -11.53 4.07 -4.14
CA SER A 102 -12.61 3.28 -4.77
C SER A 102 -12.56 3.32 -6.30
N ASP A 103 -12.12 4.43 -6.89
CA ASP A 103 -11.98 4.61 -8.34
C ASP A 103 -10.57 4.31 -8.87
N GLY A 104 -9.63 3.97 -7.97
CA GLY A 104 -8.24 3.69 -8.30
C GLY A 104 -7.42 4.91 -8.75
N SER A 105 -7.92 6.14 -8.54
CA SER A 105 -7.21 7.37 -8.91
C SER A 105 -6.17 7.82 -7.87
N ILE A 106 -6.28 7.34 -6.63
CA ILE A 106 -5.35 7.64 -5.54
C ILE A 106 -4.77 6.33 -5.00
N VAL A 107 -3.46 6.29 -4.79
CA VAL A 107 -2.73 5.16 -4.22
C VAL A 107 -1.93 5.63 -3.00
N ALA A 108 -2.06 4.91 -1.88
CA ALA A 108 -1.22 5.08 -0.70
C ALA A 108 -0.21 3.93 -0.61
N ILE A 109 1.05 4.26 -0.31
CA ILE A 109 2.18 3.34 -0.40
C ILE A 109 3.00 3.43 0.88
N GLY A 110 3.11 2.32 1.60
CA GLY A 110 3.99 2.20 2.76
C GLY A 110 5.40 1.76 2.38
N ALA A 111 6.37 2.38 3.05
CA ALA A 111 7.80 2.08 2.93
C ALA A 111 8.38 2.02 4.35
N LEU A 112 8.16 0.89 5.02
CA LEU A 112 8.46 0.72 6.45
C LEU A 112 9.95 0.79 6.79
N GLY A 113 10.81 0.55 5.81
CA GLY A 113 12.26 0.55 6.00
C GLY A 113 12.89 1.92 5.85
N ASN A 114 12.13 2.93 5.41
CA ASN A 114 12.64 4.27 5.19
C ASN A 114 13.23 4.87 6.47
N ASP A 115 14.32 5.60 6.31
CA ASP A 115 15.15 6.12 7.39
C ASP A 115 15.28 7.65 7.44
N ALA A 116 14.38 8.38 6.75
CA ALA A 116 14.41 9.83 6.69
C ALA A 116 14.27 10.50 8.08
N ASN A 117 13.45 9.92 8.96
CA ASN A 117 13.22 10.44 10.31
C ASN A 117 14.07 9.72 11.39
N ALA A 118 14.15 8.39 11.35
CA ALA A 118 15.06 7.56 12.14
C ALA A 118 15.27 6.19 11.44
N ASN A 119 16.25 5.39 11.85
CA ASN A 119 16.56 4.13 11.15
C ASN A 119 15.36 3.17 11.17
N GLY A 120 14.73 2.91 10.02
CA GLY A 120 13.51 2.11 9.94
C GLY A 120 12.32 2.73 10.69
N SER A 121 12.24 4.07 10.76
CA SER A 121 11.03 4.76 11.24
C SER A 121 9.87 4.50 10.29
N GLY A 122 10.16 4.37 8.99
CA GLY A 122 9.17 4.18 7.96
C GLY A 122 8.40 5.47 7.63
N HIS A 123 7.71 5.45 6.50
CA HIS A 123 6.81 6.52 6.06
C HIS A 123 5.74 5.98 5.10
N VAL A 124 4.76 6.83 4.79
CA VAL A 124 3.75 6.59 3.76
C VAL A 124 3.72 7.76 2.77
N ARG A 125 3.66 7.44 1.47
CA ARG A 125 3.43 8.41 0.40
C ARG A 125 2.10 8.13 -0.29
N VAL A 126 1.38 9.19 -0.60
CA VAL A 126 0.10 9.12 -1.31
C VAL A 126 0.26 9.81 -2.65
N TYR A 127 -0.24 9.19 -3.72
CA TYR A 127 -0.16 9.72 -5.08
C TYR A 127 -1.54 9.78 -5.72
N GLU A 128 -1.78 10.82 -6.51
CA GLU A 128 -2.96 10.99 -7.36
C GLU A 128 -2.56 10.88 -8.83
N PHE A 129 -3.37 10.17 -9.63
CA PHE A 129 -3.19 10.07 -11.07
C PHE A 129 -3.87 11.25 -11.78
N ASP A 130 -3.09 12.09 -12.45
CA ASP A 130 -3.59 13.30 -13.12
C ASP A 130 -4.15 13.05 -14.54
N GLY A 131 -4.23 11.77 -14.95
CA GLY A 131 -4.59 11.35 -16.31
C GLY A 131 -3.37 11.03 -17.21
N ILE A 132 -2.16 11.38 -16.77
CA ILE A 132 -0.89 11.15 -17.48
C ILE A 132 0.12 10.47 -16.55
N SER A 133 0.28 10.98 -15.33
CA SER A 133 1.31 10.58 -14.37
C SER A 133 0.78 10.55 -12.94
N TRP A 134 1.47 9.79 -12.09
CA TRP A 134 1.28 9.80 -10.65
C TRP A 134 2.03 11.00 -10.05
N THR A 135 1.30 11.87 -9.36
CA THR A 135 1.86 13.02 -8.66
C THR A 135 1.60 12.85 -7.16
N GLN A 136 2.62 13.11 -6.35
CA GLN A 136 2.47 12.97 -4.90
C GLN A 136 1.46 13.99 -4.37
N LEU A 137 0.53 13.49 -3.56
CA LEU A 137 -0.55 14.24 -2.93
C LEU A 137 -0.13 14.64 -1.52
N GLY A 138 0.29 15.89 -1.35
CA GLY A 138 0.86 16.40 -0.10
C GLY A 138 2.34 16.03 0.07
N MET A 139 2.86 16.21 1.30
CA MET A 139 4.19 15.72 1.69
C MET A 139 4.12 14.28 2.20
N ASP A 140 5.28 13.69 2.45
CA ASP A 140 5.41 12.39 3.11
C ASP A 140 4.71 12.39 4.49
N ILE A 141 4.06 11.28 4.81
CA ILE A 141 3.52 11.03 6.14
C ILE A 141 4.57 10.22 6.90
N GLU A 142 5.37 10.93 7.68
CA GLU A 142 6.49 10.36 8.44
C GLU A 142 6.00 9.66 9.71
N GLY A 143 6.60 8.49 10.01
CA GLY A 143 6.49 7.87 11.34
C GLY A 143 7.17 8.71 12.41
N GLU A 144 7.13 8.26 13.67
CA GLU A 144 7.86 8.94 14.74
C GLU A 144 9.37 8.85 14.52
N ALA A 145 10.14 9.76 15.14
CA ALA A 145 11.61 9.73 15.09
C ALA A 145 12.19 8.63 16.01
N VAL A 146 11.69 7.41 15.86
CA VAL A 146 11.99 6.22 16.65
C VAL A 146 12.52 5.13 15.71
N ASN A 147 13.62 4.48 16.11
CA ASN A 147 14.22 3.44 15.27
C ASN A 147 13.33 2.19 15.26
N PHE A 148 13.20 1.56 14.09
CA PHE A 148 12.52 0.28 13.89
C PHE A 148 11.05 0.30 14.32
N GLU A 149 10.40 1.44 14.19
CA GLU A 149 8.97 1.58 14.42
C GLU A 149 8.14 0.96 13.28
N PHE A 150 8.71 0.95 12.08
CA PHE A 150 8.12 0.36 10.87
C PHE A 150 6.77 0.99 10.49
N PHE A 151 6.66 2.30 10.55
CA PHE A 151 5.48 3.05 10.10
C PHE A 151 5.23 2.81 8.61
N GLY A 152 3.98 2.55 8.24
CA GLY A 152 3.63 2.10 6.88
C GLY A 152 3.71 0.59 6.68
N ALA A 153 3.90 -0.20 7.75
CA ALA A 153 3.80 -1.66 7.70
C ALA A 153 2.43 -2.11 7.15
N ALA A 154 1.36 -1.41 7.50
CA ALA A 154 0.04 -1.55 6.91
C ALA A 154 -0.55 -0.19 6.58
N VAL A 155 -1.26 -0.09 5.46
CA VAL A 155 -1.94 1.12 5.00
C VAL A 155 -3.30 0.75 4.44
N ASP A 156 -4.32 1.56 4.74
CA ASP A 156 -5.58 1.56 4.01
C ASP A 156 -6.04 3.00 3.74
N ILE A 157 -6.84 3.19 2.70
CA ILE A 157 -7.36 4.50 2.28
C ILE A 157 -8.87 4.42 2.02
N ASN A 158 -9.60 5.44 2.42
CA ASN A 158 -11.05 5.47 2.21
C ASN A 158 -11.42 5.66 0.73
N ALA A 159 -12.71 5.53 0.41
CA ALA A 159 -13.17 5.44 -0.97
C ALA A 159 -12.87 6.68 -1.83
N ASP A 160 -12.89 7.87 -1.23
CA ASP A 160 -12.58 9.13 -1.94
C ASP A 160 -11.10 9.55 -1.84
N GLY A 161 -10.27 8.75 -1.19
CA GLY A 161 -8.83 9.00 -1.09
C GLY A 161 -8.42 10.11 -0.13
N THR A 162 -9.31 10.57 0.76
CA THR A 162 -9.05 11.71 1.66
C THR A 162 -8.67 11.32 3.08
N ILE A 163 -8.84 10.06 3.48
CA ILE A 163 -8.48 9.54 4.81
C ILE A 163 -7.62 8.29 4.65
N VAL A 164 -6.45 8.29 5.29
CA VAL A 164 -5.54 7.13 5.36
C VAL A 164 -5.41 6.64 6.80
N ALA A 165 -5.39 5.33 6.98
CA ALA A 165 -5.01 4.67 8.23
C ALA A 165 -3.67 3.98 8.03
N ILE A 166 -2.77 4.11 9.00
CA ILE A 166 -1.39 3.64 8.89
C ILE A 166 -1.00 2.94 10.19
N GLY A 167 -0.53 1.70 10.06
CA GLY A 167 -0.01 0.92 11.17
C GLY A 167 1.51 0.96 11.26
N ALA A 168 2.01 0.85 12.49
CA ALA A 168 3.43 0.81 12.81
C ALA A 168 3.67 -0.21 13.92
N VAL A 169 4.25 -1.34 13.56
CA VAL A 169 4.22 -2.56 14.39
C VAL A 169 5.32 -2.62 15.45
N GLY A 170 6.36 -1.81 15.31
CA GLY A 170 7.54 -1.82 16.19
C GLY A 170 7.56 -0.73 17.26
N ASN A 171 6.46 0.00 17.45
CA ASN A 171 6.38 1.02 18.49
C ASN A 171 6.32 0.40 19.90
N ASP A 172 7.02 1.02 20.84
CA ASP A 172 7.21 0.52 22.21
C ASP A 172 6.36 1.25 23.28
N GLY A 173 5.42 2.11 22.88
CA GLY A 173 4.69 3.04 23.76
C GLY A 173 4.05 2.38 24.99
N ASN A 174 3.49 1.18 24.82
CA ASN A 174 2.85 0.39 25.89
C ASN A 174 3.53 -0.96 26.16
N GLY A 175 4.77 -1.13 25.71
CA GLY A 175 5.57 -2.35 25.85
C GLY A 175 6.31 -2.68 24.55
N ASN A 176 7.36 -3.49 24.64
CA ASN A 176 8.18 -3.84 23.46
C ASN A 176 7.31 -4.35 22.31
N ASP A 177 7.40 -3.75 21.14
CA ASP A 177 6.60 -4.07 19.95
C ASP A 177 5.08 -4.08 20.23
N SER A 178 4.56 -3.14 21.02
CA SER A 178 3.11 -2.99 21.22
C SER A 178 2.40 -2.53 19.94
N GLY A 179 3.08 -1.72 19.12
CA GLY A 179 2.57 -1.14 17.89
C GLY A 179 1.51 -0.06 18.11
N TYR A 180 1.17 0.69 17.07
CA TYR A 180 0.09 1.66 17.06
C TYR A 180 -0.46 1.89 15.64
N VAL A 181 -1.59 2.61 15.58
CA VAL A 181 -2.21 3.07 14.34
C VAL A 181 -2.51 4.55 14.39
N CYS A 182 -2.22 5.25 13.29
CA CYS A 182 -2.63 6.62 13.06
C CYS A 182 -3.64 6.73 11.93
N VAL A 183 -4.47 7.77 11.99
CA VAL A 183 -5.37 8.15 10.92
C VAL A 183 -5.03 9.58 10.50
N TYR A 184 -4.92 9.85 9.20
CA TYR A 184 -4.68 11.18 8.65
C TYR A 184 -5.78 11.56 7.66
N GLN A 185 -6.09 12.85 7.59
CA GLN A 185 -7.02 13.44 6.64
C GLN A 185 -6.31 14.50 5.79
N TYR A 186 -6.49 14.42 4.47
CA TYR A 186 -6.01 15.41 3.53
C TYR A 186 -6.91 16.65 3.52
N ASP A 187 -6.31 17.83 3.65
CA ASP A 187 -7.05 19.11 3.65
C ASP A 187 -7.02 19.87 2.31
N GLY A 188 -6.45 19.25 1.26
CA GLY A 188 -6.18 19.90 -0.03
C GLY A 188 -4.76 20.47 -0.15
N ILE A 189 -3.96 20.41 0.92
CA ILE A 189 -2.57 20.88 0.96
C ILE A 189 -1.68 19.83 1.61
N ILE A 190 -2.01 19.42 2.84
CA ILE A 190 -1.22 18.50 3.67
C ILE A 190 -2.10 17.40 4.28
N TRP A 191 -1.44 16.32 4.72
CA TRP A 191 -2.04 15.28 5.55
C TRP A 191 -1.98 15.70 7.02
N ASN A 192 -3.15 15.89 7.63
CA ASN A 192 -3.27 16.23 9.04
C ASN A 192 -3.70 15.01 9.83
N GLN A 193 -3.04 14.71 10.95
CA GLN A 193 -3.46 13.63 11.82
C GLN A 193 -4.88 13.89 12.36
N LEU A 194 -5.73 12.88 12.27
CA LEU A 194 -7.12 12.90 12.69
C LEU A 194 -7.28 12.15 14.02
N GLY A 195 -7.15 12.90 15.11
CA GLY A 195 -7.23 12.33 16.46
C GLY A 195 -5.86 12.10 17.07
N MET A 196 -5.80 11.23 18.08
CA MET A 196 -4.56 10.77 18.72
C MET A 196 -4.19 9.39 18.17
N ASP A 197 -2.96 8.96 18.43
CA ASP A 197 -2.49 7.61 18.15
C ASP A 197 -3.40 6.57 18.83
N ILE A 198 -3.66 5.48 18.13
CA ILE A 198 -4.39 4.32 18.64
C ILE A 198 -3.36 3.27 19.04
N GLU A 199 -2.97 3.31 20.31
CA GLU A 199 -1.90 2.49 20.87
C GLU A 199 -2.29 1.02 21.02
N GLY A 200 -1.33 0.12 20.83
CA GLY A 200 -1.43 -1.27 21.26
C GLY A 200 -1.50 -1.39 22.78
N GLU A 201 -2.10 -2.46 23.28
CA GLU A 201 -2.47 -2.58 24.71
C GLU A 201 -1.39 -3.32 25.55
N ALA A 202 -0.53 -4.12 24.92
CA ALA A 202 0.51 -4.88 25.58
C ALA A 202 1.76 -5.12 24.69
N ALA A 203 2.85 -5.54 25.32
CA ALA A 203 4.07 -5.92 24.62
C ALA A 203 3.85 -7.10 23.67
N ASN A 204 4.39 -6.99 22.46
CA ASN A 204 4.28 -7.91 21.33
C ASN A 204 2.86 -8.04 20.77
N ASP A 205 1.97 -7.09 21.06
CA ASP A 205 0.67 -7.02 20.40
C ASP A 205 0.83 -6.67 18.91
N GLN A 206 1.87 -5.92 18.52
CA GLN A 206 2.09 -5.51 17.13
C GLN A 206 0.83 -4.87 16.51
N SER A 207 0.09 -4.09 17.30
CA SER A 207 -1.11 -3.40 16.83
C SER A 207 -0.79 -2.55 15.61
N GLY A 208 -1.64 -2.63 14.58
CA GLY A 208 -1.36 -2.02 13.29
C GLY A 208 -0.68 -2.96 12.28
N HIS A 209 -0.54 -4.25 12.59
CA HIS A 209 -0.08 -5.25 11.61
C HIS A 209 -1.04 -5.35 10.40
N SER A 210 -2.31 -5.05 10.60
CA SER A 210 -3.25 -4.79 9.51
C SER A 210 -4.21 -3.67 9.90
N VAL A 211 -4.61 -2.88 8.92
CA VAL A 211 -5.59 -1.80 9.11
C VAL A 211 -6.60 -1.85 7.96
N THR A 212 -7.85 -1.49 8.22
CA THR A 212 -8.81 -1.20 7.16
C THR A 212 -9.80 -0.11 7.57
N LEU A 213 -10.21 0.71 6.62
CA LEU A 213 -11.16 1.79 6.76
C LEU A 213 -12.51 1.42 6.15
N SER A 214 -13.59 1.94 6.74
CA SER A 214 -14.87 2.02 6.04
C SER A 214 -14.76 2.91 4.81
N SER A 215 -15.67 2.75 3.85
CA SER A 215 -15.71 3.56 2.62
C SER A 215 -15.70 5.07 2.88
N ASP A 216 -16.36 5.53 3.95
CA ASP A 216 -16.38 6.95 4.36
C ASP A 216 -15.22 7.36 5.28
N GLY A 217 -14.33 6.42 5.64
CA GLY A 217 -13.19 6.62 6.53
C GLY A 217 -13.54 6.86 8.00
N THR A 218 -14.80 6.67 8.40
CA THR A 218 -15.25 6.96 9.78
C THR A 218 -15.05 5.81 10.77
N ILE A 219 -14.76 4.61 10.28
CA ILE A 219 -14.49 3.42 11.08
C ILE A 219 -13.15 2.85 10.63
N VAL A 220 -12.27 2.58 11.59
CA VAL A 220 -11.04 1.83 11.39
C VAL A 220 -11.12 0.49 12.12
N ALA A 221 -10.72 -0.59 11.47
CA ALA A 221 -10.45 -1.88 12.11
C ALA A 221 -8.95 -2.14 12.12
N ILE A 222 -8.44 -2.65 13.25
CA ILE A 222 -7.01 -2.81 13.50
C ILE A 222 -6.75 -4.27 13.90
N GLY A 223 -5.77 -4.89 13.27
CA GLY A 223 -5.23 -6.19 13.64
C GLY A 223 -3.93 -6.07 14.41
N SER A 224 -3.65 -7.12 15.19
CA SER A 224 -2.53 -7.34 16.10
C SER A 224 -1.94 -8.72 15.83
#